data_AF-A0A3G0WMM6-F1
#
_entry.id   AF-A0A3G0WMM6-F1
#
_cell.length_a   1.000
_cell.length_b   1.000
_cell.length_c   1.000
_cell.angle_alpha   90.00
_cell.angle_beta   90.00
_cell.angle_gamma   90.00
#
_symmetry.space_group_name_H-M   'P 1'
#
loop_
_entity.id
_entity.type
_entity.pdbx_description
1 polymer ?
#
loop_
_entity_poly.entity_id
_entity_poly.type
_entity_poly.pdbx_seq_one_letter_code
_entity_poly.pdbx_strand_id
1 'polypeptide(L)'
;MNLNKANSYFYFVVLSLLFILLTTMSYSSLYNGLLILNFNMDYLFFVLCLLVLFITSLIVLFFFNVFGGTQYFLIGSCIFSVYCFCINNFLLFWVSYELSIIFLLFLIYSDSPYTDRFLAGWYLFAYSFLCGLPLLVLLFYCGNDSVLVFDNNISFKIDSFSGLLLCLIFIAKIPLVPFHTWLPIVHAEASTVVSICLSGYIMKLGLVGIVRFCLNVLDSNFVLSYMVFAFIGCLLQFFRSIEEFDFKRWLAMLSVAHIGVSVVCLLTNAQSGIEKSLLFGLGHGISAGYFFLLIMVLGVIGGGRNSSMLSVINSWSISNVWLLLIGFCLVASFPPVVNFFIEVWLLSAFNNTFMWVVLLSIYLFFSSLIPLSLLGYGLTRRFGSYILCVNESYLVSFCLLFFYTVLLPL
;
A
#
# COMPACT_ATOMS: atom_id res chain seq x y z
N MET A 1 5.80 -33.16 9.40
CA MET A 1 5.95 -32.01 8.47
C MET A 1 4.68 -31.65 7.69
N ASN A 2 3.73 -32.57 7.44
CA ASN A 2 2.53 -32.27 6.63
C ASN A 2 1.32 -31.71 7.40
N LEU A 3 1.18 -32.00 8.70
CA LEU A 3 0.05 -31.50 9.53
C LEU A 3 0.10 -29.99 9.76
N ASN A 4 1.29 -29.41 9.98
CA ASN A 4 1.41 -27.95 10.17
C ASN A 4 1.10 -27.17 8.88
N LYS A 5 1.41 -27.75 7.71
CA LYS A 5 1.05 -27.17 6.41
C LYS A 5 -0.46 -27.28 6.18
N ALA A 6 -1.07 -28.43 6.46
CA ALA A 6 -2.53 -28.61 6.33
C ALA A 6 -3.33 -27.64 7.22
N ASN A 7 -2.85 -27.40 8.45
CA ASN A 7 -3.46 -26.42 9.34
C ASN A 7 -3.31 -25.00 8.82
N SER A 8 -2.15 -24.62 8.27
CA SER A 8 -1.98 -23.28 7.70
C SER A 8 -2.89 -23.06 6.48
N TYR A 9 -3.06 -24.06 5.62
CA TYR A 9 -4.03 -24.03 4.51
C TYR A 9 -5.47 -23.88 5.01
N PHE A 10 -5.86 -24.61 6.06
CA PHE A 10 -7.20 -24.51 6.64
C PHE A 10 -7.45 -23.12 7.23
N TYR A 11 -6.53 -22.59 8.02
CA TYR A 11 -6.66 -21.24 8.57
C TYR A 11 -6.77 -20.17 7.49
N PHE A 12 -6.02 -20.29 6.40
CA PHE A 12 -6.09 -19.35 5.30
C PHE A 12 -7.38 -19.44 4.48
N VAL A 13 -7.86 -20.66 4.19
CA VAL A 13 -9.14 -20.84 3.52
C VAL A 13 -10.27 -20.29 4.40
N VAL A 14 -10.21 -20.51 5.72
CA VAL A 14 -11.18 -19.95 6.66
C VAL A 14 -11.07 -18.42 6.76
N LEU A 15 -9.86 -17.84 6.83
CA LEU A 15 -9.65 -16.39 6.88
C LEU A 15 -10.02 -15.68 5.58
N SER A 16 -9.74 -16.30 4.42
CA SER A 16 -10.14 -15.78 3.11
C SER A 16 -11.65 -15.93 2.86
N LEU A 17 -12.27 -17.03 3.30
CA LEU A 17 -13.73 -17.18 3.29
C LEU A 17 -14.40 -16.20 4.26
N LEU A 18 -13.81 -15.95 5.43
CA LEU A 18 -14.26 -14.91 6.36
C LEU A 18 -14.11 -13.53 5.73
N PHE A 19 -12.99 -13.25 5.04
CA PHE A 19 -12.82 -12.00 4.29
C PHE A 19 -13.91 -11.82 3.24
N ILE A 20 -14.17 -12.85 2.42
CA ILE A 20 -15.19 -12.82 1.38
C ILE A 20 -16.59 -12.67 2.00
N LEU A 21 -16.91 -13.46 3.03
CA LEU A 21 -18.20 -13.35 3.74
C LEU A 21 -18.39 -11.97 4.35
N LEU A 22 -17.36 -11.41 4.98
CA LEU A 22 -17.38 -10.07 5.54
C LEU A 22 -17.57 -9.00 4.46
N THR A 23 -16.90 -9.09 3.30
CA THR A 23 -17.14 -8.19 2.15
C THR A 23 -18.57 -8.27 1.60
N THR A 24 -19.19 -9.46 1.63
CA THR A 24 -20.57 -9.62 1.16
C THR A 24 -21.59 -9.12 2.19
N MET A 25 -21.31 -9.25 3.49
CA MET A 25 -22.17 -8.75 4.56
C MET A 25 -22.16 -7.22 4.63
N SER A 26 -21.03 -6.57 4.30
CA SER A 26 -20.96 -5.11 4.23
C SER A 26 -21.79 -4.51 3.09
N TYR A 27 -22.18 -5.30 2.08
CA TYR A 27 -23.13 -4.86 1.04
C TYR A 27 -24.57 -4.79 1.57
N SER A 28 -24.91 -5.58 2.60
CA SER A 28 -26.24 -5.52 3.22
C SER A 28 -26.40 -4.37 4.23
N SER A 29 -25.30 -3.76 4.67
CA SER A 29 -25.27 -2.60 5.56
C SER A 29 -24.97 -1.29 4.81
N LEU A 30 -25.53 -1.12 3.61
CA LEU A 30 -25.40 0.12 2.81
C LEU A 30 -25.97 1.37 3.51
N TYR A 31 -26.66 1.23 4.65
CA TYR A 31 -27.37 2.34 5.27
C TYR A 31 -27.17 2.57 6.77
N ASN A 32 -26.46 1.73 7.51
CA ASN A 32 -26.26 1.98 8.94
C ASN A 32 -24.87 1.56 9.38
N GLY A 33 -24.00 2.55 9.62
CA GLY A 33 -22.81 2.37 10.43
C GLY A 33 -23.25 1.82 11.80
N LEU A 34 -22.77 0.63 12.15
CA LEU A 34 -22.96 0.07 13.49
C LEU A 34 -22.07 0.85 14.47
N LEU A 35 -22.62 1.95 14.97
CA LEU A 35 -22.11 2.74 16.09
C LEU A 35 -22.21 1.91 17.38
N ILE A 36 -21.24 1.03 17.61
CA ILE A 36 -21.07 0.37 18.90
C ILE A 36 -19.74 0.86 19.47
N LEU A 37 -19.82 1.72 20.50
CA LEU A 37 -18.70 2.18 21.35
C LEU A 37 -17.51 2.81 20.57
N ASN A 38 -17.71 3.99 19.98
CA ASN A 38 -16.69 4.79 19.27
C ASN A 38 -16.06 4.14 18.02
N PHE A 39 -16.64 3.04 17.52
CA PHE A 39 -16.28 2.47 16.23
C PHE A 39 -17.32 2.88 15.19
N ASN A 40 -16.90 3.71 14.24
CA ASN A 40 -17.66 4.00 13.02
C ASN A 40 -17.05 3.21 11.88
N MET A 41 -17.68 2.08 11.54
CA MET A 41 -17.27 1.31 10.37
C MET A 41 -18.03 1.82 9.15
N ASP A 42 -17.48 2.85 8.52
CA ASP A 42 -17.85 3.18 7.15
C ASP A 42 -17.42 2.04 6.23
N TYR A 43 -18.21 1.76 5.21
CA TYR A 43 -18.00 0.67 4.26
C TYR A 43 -16.55 0.62 3.73
N LEU A 44 -15.98 1.78 3.39
CA LEU A 44 -14.62 1.88 2.84
C LEU A 44 -13.54 1.50 3.86
N PHE A 45 -13.69 1.91 5.13
CA PHE A 45 -12.73 1.57 6.19
C PHE A 45 -12.79 0.09 6.52
N PHE A 46 -13.98 -0.52 6.46
CA PHE A 46 -14.14 -1.95 6.60
C PHE A 46 -13.38 -2.73 5.51
N VAL A 47 -13.45 -2.29 4.26
CA VAL A 47 -12.71 -2.92 3.16
C VAL A 47 -11.18 -2.81 3.35
N LEU A 48 -10.68 -1.72 3.95
CA LEU A 48 -9.26 -1.59 4.28
C LEU A 48 -8.84 -2.47 5.47
N CYS A 49 -9.69 -2.63 6.50
CA CYS A 49 -9.45 -3.60 7.57
C CYS A 49 -9.29 -5.01 7.01
N LEU A 50 -10.17 -5.36 6.07
CA LEU A 50 -10.12 -6.63 5.38
C LEU A 50 -8.80 -6.79 4.64
N LEU A 51 -8.34 -5.77 3.90
CA LEU A 51 -7.03 -5.81 3.22
C LEU A 51 -5.89 -6.14 4.19
N VAL A 52 -5.87 -5.56 5.40
CA VAL A 52 -4.87 -5.89 6.42
C VAL A 52 -4.93 -7.38 6.76
N LEU A 53 -6.12 -7.91 7.08
CA LEU A 53 -6.29 -9.31 7.44
C LEU A 53 -5.87 -10.24 6.30
N PHE A 54 -6.20 -9.88 5.07
CA PHE A 54 -5.80 -10.63 3.88
C PHE A 54 -4.28 -10.68 3.71
N ILE A 55 -3.61 -9.53 3.70
CA ILE A 55 -2.15 -9.44 3.53
C ILE A 55 -1.41 -10.20 4.64
N THR A 56 -1.90 -10.10 5.86
CA THR A 56 -1.24 -10.67 7.03
C THR A 56 -1.43 -12.19 7.07
N SER A 57 -2.61 -12.68 6.70
CA SER A 57 -2.85 -14.13 6.49
C SER A 57 -1.94 -14.71 5.40
N LEU A 58 -1.69 -13.96 4.32
CA LEU A 58 -0.78 -14.35 3.24
C LEU A 58 0.66 -14.45 3.74
N ILE A 59 1.13 -13.46 4.50
CA ILE A 59 2.48 -13.47 5.08
C ILE A 59 2.64 -14.70 5.99
N VAL A 60 1.68 -14.94 6.89
CA VAL A 60 1.74 -16.09 7.81
C VAL A 60 1.77 -17.40 7.06
N LEU A 61 1.06 -17.53 5.94
CA LEU A 61 1.13 -18.72 5.09
C LEU A 61 2.52 -18.96 4.49
N PHE A 62 3.07 -17.96 3.81
CA PHE A 62 4.34 -18.10 3.09
C PHE A 62 5.51 -18.31 4.05
N PHE A 63 5.40 -17.78 5.26
CA PHE A 63 6.51 -17.73 6.18
C PHE A 63 6.30 -18.48 7.51
N PHE A 64 5.26 -19.30 7.66
CA PHE A 64 4.90 -19.97 8.93
C PHE A 64 6.06 -20.64 9.68
N ASN A 65 7.03 -21.20 8.94
CA ASN A 65 8.15 -21.94 9.52
C ASN A 65 9.39 -21.09 9.87
N VAL A 66 9.45 -19.83 9.40
CA VAL A 66 10.64 -18.98 9.54
C VAL A 66 10.53 -18.08 10.77
N PHE A 67 9.31 -17.77 11.19
CA PHE A 67 9.07 -16.77 12.22
C PHE A 67 8.98 -17.44 13.59
N GLY A 68 10.01 -17.29 14.42
CA GLY A 68 9.93 -17.52 15.87
C GLY A 68 9.21 -16.36 16.55
N GLY A 69 9.88 -15.67 17.49
CA GLY A 69 9.32 -14.49 18.18
C GLY A 69 8.95 -13.31 17.26
N THR A 70 9.40 -13.31 16.01
CA THR A 70 9.08 -12.27 15.01
C THR A 70 7.60 -12.27 14.59
N GLN A 71 6.86 -13.37 14.79
CA GLN A 71 5.42 -13.42 14.54
C GLN A 71 4.65 -12.43 15.42
N TYR A 72 5.08 -12.24 16.67
CA TYR A 72 4.41 -11.33 17.60
C TYR A 72 4.46 -9.88 17.12
N PHE A 73 5.57 -9.47 16.52
CA PHE A 73 5.70 -8.13 15.96
C PHE A 73 4.79 -7.94 14.74
N LEU A 74 4.68 -8.95 13.86
CA LEU A 74 3.71 -8.90 12.76
C LEU A 74 2.30 -8.74 13.30
N ILE A 75 1.86 -9.67 14.14
CA ILE A 75 0.49 -9.70 14.67
C ILE A 75 0.18 -8.39 15.42
N GLY A 76 1.14 -7.87 16.20
CA GLY A 76 1.03 -6.57 16.84
C GLY A 76 0.74 -5.46 15.83
N SER A 77 1.56 -5.34 14.78
CA SER A 77 1.34 -4.34 13.72
C SER A 77 -0.02 -4.49 13.02
N CYS A 78 -0.49 -5.74 12.83
CA CYS A 78 -1.79 -6.02 12.22
C CYS A 78 -2.92 -5.50 13.09
N ILE A 79 -2.93 -5.85 14.38
CA ILE A 79 -3.96 -5.48 15.33
C ILE A 79 -4.06 -3.95 15.43
N PHE A 80 -2.93 -3.26 15.58
CA PHE A 80 -2.93 -1.81 15.67
C PHE A 80 -3.38 -1.14 14.36
N SER A 81 -3.01 -1.68 13.19
CA SER A 81 -3.49 -1.13 11.92
C SER A 81 -5.00 -1.34 11.69
N VAL A 82 -5.56 -2.49 12.07
CA VAL A 82 -7.02 -2.71 12.06
C VAL A 82 -7.68 -1.73 13.03
N TYR A 83 -7.11 -1.57 14.22
CA TYR A 83 -7.63 -0.64 15.22
C TYR A 83 -7.65 0.80 14.67
N CYS A 84 -6.61 1.27 13.98
CA CYS A 84 -6.60 2.60 13.35
C CYS A 84 -7.79 2.85 12.43
N PHE A 85 -8.14 1.87 11.60
CA PHE A 85 -9.25 2.00 10.65
C PHE A 85 -10.61 2.05 11.36
N CYS A 86 -10.77 1.35 12.49
CA CYS A 86 -12.04 1.31 13.21
C CYS A 86 -12.25 2.53 14.13
N ILE A 87 -11.18 3.05 14.74
CA ILE A 87 -11.27 4.11 15.76
C ILE A 87 -11.77 5.43 15.18
N ASN A 88 -12.72 6.05 15.86
CA ASN A 88 -13.15 7.43 15.58
C ASN A 88 -12.32 8.50 16.33
N ASN A 89 -11.68 8.13 17.43
CA ASN A 89 -10.96 9.06 18.28
C ASN A 89 -9.55 9.39 17.78
N PHE A 90 -9.23 10.68 17.66
CA PHE A 90 -7.98 11.13 17.04
C PHE A 90 -6.71 10.75 17.81
N LEU A 91 -6.72 10.87 19.14
CA LEU A 91 -5.56 10.48 19.95
C LEU A 91 -5.30 8.98 19.87
N LEU A 92 -6.37 8.17 19.92
CA LEU A 92 -6.28 6.72 19.78
C LEU A 92 -5.85 6.31 18.36
N PHE A 93 -6.30 7.04 17.33
CA PHE A 93 -5.81 6.87 15.95
C PHE A 93 -4.29 7.13 15.89
N TRP A 94 -3.80 8.22 16.49
CA TRP A 94 -2.36 8.51 16.52
C TRP A 94 -1.56 7.42 17.23
N VAL A 95 -1.99 7.02 18.44
CA VAL A 95 -1.31 5.98 19.23
C VAL A 95 -1.23 4.67 18.45
N SER A 96 -2.35 4.24 17.89
CA SER A 96 -2.40 2.99 17.10
C SER A 96 -1.57 3.07 15.83
N TYR A 97 -1.55 4.23 15.15
CA TYR A 97 -0.74 4.44 13.95
C TYR A 97 0.75 4.30 14.27
N GLU A 98 1.25 5.01 15.29
CA GLU A 98 2.67 4.95 15.68
C GLU A 98 3.06 3.56 16.19
N LEU A 99 2.22 2.92 17.00
CA LEU A 99 2.47 1.56 17.45
C LEU A 99 2.59 0.58 16.28
N SER A 100 1.74 0.70 15.25
CA SER A 100 1.82 -0.16 14.06
C SER A 100 3.17 -0.07 13.34
N ILE A 101 3.77 1.14 13.28
CA ILE A 101 5.09 1.38 12.70
C ILE A 101 6.21 0.87 13.62
N ILE A 102 6.11 1.10 14.92
CA ILE A 102 7.10 0.63 15.91
C ILE A 102 7.23 -0.90 15.88
N PHE A 103 6.12 -1.63 15.75
CA PHE A 103 6.17 -3.09 15.61
C PHE A 103 6.93 -3.53 14.35
N LEU A 104 6.76 -2.82 13.24
CA LEU A 104 7.48 -3.12 12.00
C LEU A 104 8.95 -2.72 12.07
N LEU A 105 9.28 -1.64 12.79
CA LEU A 105 10.66 -1.27 13.08
C LEU A 105 11.39 -2.38 13.84
N PHE A 106 10.76 -2.97 14.88
CA PHE A 106 11.35 -4.13 15.57
C PHE A 106 11.52 -5.34 14.64
N LEU A 107 10.63 -5.48 13.66
CA LEU A 107 10.74 -6.54 12.67
C LEU A 107 11.91 -6.31 11.71
N ILE A 108 12.18 -5.07 11.30
CA ILE A 108 13.37 -4.73 10.50
C ILE A 108 14.64 -5.17 11.26
N TYR A 109 14.77 -4.83 12.54
CA TYR A 109 15.97 -5.18 13.30
C TYR A 109 16.15 -6.67 13.54
N SER A 110 15.06 -7.42 13.69
CA SER A 110 15.13 -8.85 14.01
C SER A 110 15.28 -9.75 12.78
N ASP A 111 14.57 -9.46 11.69
CA ASP A 111 14.38 -10.42 10.59
C ASP A 111 15.08 -10.03 9.27
N SER A 112 15.48 -8.77 9.10
CA SER A 112 16.08 -8.37 7.82
C SER A 112 17.48 -9.01 7.61
N PRO A 113 17.75 -9.60 6.43
CA PRO A 113 19.01 -10.30 6.17
C PRO A 113 20.14 -9.38 5.66
N TYR A 114 19.89 -8.08 5.53
CA TYR A 114 20.82 -7.13 4.89
C TYR A 114 21.67 -6.39 5.90
N THR A 115 22.91 -6.05 5.53
CA THR A 115 23.89 -5.39 6.41
C THR A 115 23.42 -4.01 6.85
N ASP A 116 22.83 -3.26 5.91
CA ASP A 116 22.49 -1.86 6.12
C ASP A 116 21.17 -1.67 6.86
N ARG A 117 20.51 -2.76 7.29
CA ARG A 117 19.22 -2.74 8.01
C ARG A 117 19.11 -1.75 9.16
N PHE A 118 20.23 -1.46 9.84
CA PHE A 118 20.24 -0.47 10.91
C PHE A 118 20.05 0.96 10.37
N LEU A 119 20.62 1.27 9.21
CA LEU A 119 20.44 2.53 8.51
C LEU A 119 18.98 2.71 8.09
N ALA A 120 18.35 1.73 7.42
CA ALA A 120 16.91 1.77 7.15
C ALA A 120 16.06 1.90 8.43
N GLY A 121 16.41 1.18 9.49
CA GLY A 121 15.74 1.31 10.79
C GLY A 121 15.79 2.73 11.34
N TRP A 122 16.95 3.40 11.25
CA TRP A 122 17.11 4.81 11.61
C TRP A 122 16.29 5.75 10.73
N TYR A 123 16.23 5.53 9.41
CA TYR A 123 15.41 6.33 8.52
C TYR A 123 13.92 6.22 8.87
N LEU A 124 13.40 5.00 9.07
CA LEU A 124 12.00 4.79 9.43
C LEU A 124 11.68 5.36 10.82
N PHE A 125 12.58 5.18 11.80
CA PHE A 125 12.43 5.74 13.15
C PHE A 125 12.42 7.27 13.14
N ALA A 126 13.41 7.88 12.49
CA ALA A 126 13.52 9.34 12.42
C ALA A 126 12.29 9.94 11.74
N TYR A 127 11.81 9.29 10.69
CA TYR A 127 10.60 9.67 10.00
C TYR A 127 9.34 9.55 10.89
N SER A 128 9.15 8.42 11.57
CA SER A 128 7.99 8.23 12.45
C SER A 128 8.00 9.23 13.60
N PHE A 129 9.18 9.52 14.16
CA PHE A 129 9.33 10.51 15.23
C PHE A 129 9.08 11.94 14.75
N LEU A 130 9.70 12.36 13.64
CA LEU A 130 9.59 13.71 13.10
C LEU A 130 8.20 14.03 12.54
N CYS A 131 7.47 13.04 12.04
CA CYS A 131 6.08 13.24 11.60
C CYS A 131 5.09 13.01 12.76
N GLY A 132 5.38 12.05 13.63
CA GLY A 132 4.49 11.63 14.72
C GLY A 132 4.38 12.66 15.83
N LEU A 133 5.49 13.22 16.32
CA LEU A 133 5.43 14.18 17.43
C LEU A 133 4.74 15.51 17.06
N PRO A 134 5.03 16.16 15.91
CA PRO A 134 4.32 17.37 15.53
C PRO A 134 2.82 17.11 15.34
N LEU A 135 2.44 15.93 14.82
CA LEU A 135 1.03 15.53 14.74
C LEU A 135 0.39 15.49 16.13
N LEU A 136 1.06 14.89 17.12
CA LEU A 136 0.56 14.83 18.50
C LEU A 136 0.36 16.23 19.09
N VAL A 137 1.33 17.13 18.93
CA VAL A 137 1.24 18.50 19.43
C VAL A 137 0.09 19.26 18.78
N LEU A 138 -0.08 19.12 17.46
CA LEU A 138 -1.20 19.73 16.73
C LEU A 138 -2.56 19.16 17.17
N LEU A 139 -2.64 17.85 17.45
CA LEU A 139 -3.86 17.23 17.94
C LEU A 139 -4.26 17.78 19.32
N PHE A 140 -3.30 18.00 20.22
CA PHE A 140 -3.59 18.67 21.51
C PHE A 140 -3.94 20.14 21.34
N TYR A 141 -3.30 20.84 20.40
CA TYR A 141 -3.61 22.25 20.11
C TYR A 141 -5.03 22.42 19.54
N CYS A 142 -5.46 21.52 18.65
CA CYS A 142 -6.81 21.52 18.11
C CYS A 142 -7.84 20.97 19.11
N GLY A 143 -7.38 20.21 20.11
CA GLY A 143 -8.19 19.45 21.04
C GLY A 143 -8.81 20.26 22.19
N ASN A 144 -9.99 20.84 21.99
CA ASN A 144 -10.96 20.97 23.08
C ASN A 144 -11.73 19.65 23.25
N ASP A 145 -12.35 19.38 24.40
CA ASP A 145 -12.95 18.07 24.79
C ASP A 145 -13.82 17.38 23.71
N SER A 146 -14.40 18.12 22.77
CA SER A 146 -15.24 17.61 21.66
C SER A 146 -14.45 17.19 20.40
N VAL A 147 -13.17 17.52 20.29
CA VAL A 147 -12.31 17.20 19.13
C VAL A 147 -11.70 15.80 19.24
N LEU A 148 -11.80 15.14 20.40
CA LEU A 148 -11.31 13.77 20.56
C LEU A 148 -12.20 12.72 19.88
N VAL A 149 -13.39 13.07 19.41
CA VAL A 149 -14.32 12.19 18.70
C VAL A 149 -14.61 12.81 17.33
N PHE A 150 -14.42 12.05 16.26
CA PHE A 150 -14.75 12.49 14.91
C PHE A 150 -16.28 12.49 14.71
N ASP A 151 -16.92 13.60 15.07
CA ASP A 151 -18.29 13.88 14.68
C ASP A 151 -18.28 14.75 13.42
N ASN A 152 -18.91 14.26 12.36
CA ASN A 152 -19.07 14.96 11.07
C ASN A 152 -19.72 16.36 11.20
N ASN A 153 -20.30 16.67 12.36
CA ASN A 153 -21.01 17.91 12.63
C ASN A 153 -20.18 18.95 13.40
N ILE A 154 -18.97 18.59 13.87
CA ILE A 154 -18.10 19.54 14.56
C ILE A 154 -17.24 20.21 13.50
N SER A 155 -17.65 21.41 13.09
CA SER A 155 -16.80 22.30 12.31
C SER A 155 -15.53 22.56 13.13
N PHE A 156 -14.44 21.91 12.75
CA PHE A 156 -13.13 22.19 13.29
C PHE A 156 -12.84 23.67 13.10
N LYS A 157 -12.80 24.44 14.20
CA LYS A 157 -12.20 25.77 14.19
C LYS A 157 -10.69 25.59 14.25
N ILE A 158 -10.13 25.02 13.20
CA ILE A 158 -8.69 24.91 13.01
C ILE A 158 -8.27 26.15 12.21
N ASP A 159 -7.31 26.90 12.74
CA ASP A 159 -6.69 27.99 11.99
C ASP A 159 -6.11 27.45 10.67
N SER A 160 -6.24 28.19 9.58
CA SER A 160 -5.75 27.74 8.27
C SER A 160 -4.29 27.28 8.30
N PHE A 161 -3.46 27.91 9.14
CA PHE A 161 -2.07 27.52 9.34
C PHE A 161 -1.87 26.14 9.99
N SER A 162 -2.62 25.82 11.05
CA SER A 162 -2.52 24.51 11.70
C SER A 162 -3.12 23.40 10.82
N GLY A 163 -4.12 23.73 10.01
CA GLY A 163 -4.62 22.87 8.94
C GLY A 163 -3.56 22.50 7.91
N LEU A 164 -2.85 23.50 7.39
CA LEU A 164 -1.77 23.31 6.42
C LEU A 164 -0.64 22.44 7.00
N LEU A 165 -0.23 22.70 8.24
CA LEU A 165 0.79 21.88 8.92
C LEU A 165 0.35 20.43 9.07
N LEU A 166 -0.90 20.20 9.48
CA LEU A 166 -1.46 18.87 9.61
C LEU A 166 -1.44 18.13 8.26
N CYS A 167 -1.81 18.83 7.17
CA CYS A 167 -1.74 18.28 5.83
C CYS A 167 -0.32 17.89 5.42
N LEU A 168 0.66 18.77 5.64
CA LEU A 168 2.06 18.51 5.33
C LEU A 168 2.61 17.29 6.09
N ILE A 169 2.18 17.08 7.33
CA ILE A 169 2.59 15.91 8.12
C ILE A 169 2.00 14.61 7.54
N PHE A 170 0.72 14.62 7.14
CA PHE A 170 0.14 13.43 6.50
C PHE A 170 0.67 13.16 5.09
N ILE A 171 0.98 14.22 4.34
CA ILE A 171 1.70 14.15 3.06
C ILE A 171 3.06 13.48 3.25
N ALA A 172 3.79 13.85 4.31
CA ALA A 172 5.02 13.18 4.68
C ALA A 172 4.75 11.70 5.00
N LYS A 173 3.66 11.38 5.74
CA LYS A 173 3.18 10.02 6.05
C LYS A 173 2.83 9.14 4.82
N ILE A 174 2.48 9.73 3.67
CA ILE A 174 2.08 9.04 2.41
C ILE A 174 3.21 9.05 1.35
N PRO A 175 4.45 8.97 1.81
CA PRO A 175 5.67 9.56 1.15
C PRO A 175 5.43 10.31 -0.17
N LEU A 176 4.72 11.43 -0.16
CA LEU A 176 4.61 12.27 -1.35
C LEU A 176 5.83 13.16 -1.51
N VAL A 177 6.10 13.63 -2.74
CA VAL A 177 7.19 14.57 -3.01
C VAL A 177 6.96 15.88 -2.24
N PRO A 178 7.93 16.39 -1.45
CA PRO A 178 9.35 16.01 -1.41
C PRO A 178 9.73 14.90 -0.41
N PHE A 179 8.89 14.54 0.55
CA PHE A 179 9.16 13.64 1.67
C PHE A 179 9.10 12.14 1.33
N HIS A 180 9.58 11.75 0.15
CA HIS A 180 9.48 10.38 -0.36
C HIS A 180 10.74 9.51 -0.18
N THR A 181 11.89 10.14 0.09
CA THR A 181 13.21 9.51 0.00
C THR A 181 13.44 8.37 0.98
N TRP A 182 12.76 8.37 2.12
CA TRP A 182 12.89 7.31 3.13
C TRP A 182 12.32 5.98 2.63
N LEU A 183 11.27 6.01 1.80
CA LEU A 183 10.53 4.81 1.42
C LEU A 183 11.36 3.84 0.54
N PRO A 184 12.04 4.30 -0.53
CA PRO A 184 12.91 3.42 -1.34
C PRO A 184 14.08 2.81 -0.57
N ILE A 185 14.67 3.57 0.38
CA ILE A 185 15.78 3.11 1.22
C ILE A 185 15.29 2.00 2.15
N VAL A 186 14.19 2.25 2.87
CA VAL A 186 13.63 1.28 3.81
C VAL A 186 13.19 0.01 3.09
N HIS A 187 12.53 0.10 1.93
CA HIS A 187 12.11 -1.09 1.20
C HIS A 187 13.27 -1.94 0.69
N ALA A 188 14.38 -1.33 0.27
CA ALA A 188 15.55 -2.06 -0.19
C ALA A 188 16.14 -2.94 0.92
N GLU A 189 16.23 -2.43 2.15
CA GLU A 189 16.92 -3.09 3.26
C GLU A 189 15.98 -3.87 4.20
N ALA A 190 14.67 -3.63 4.13
CA ALA A 190 13.69 -4.36 4.90
C ALA A 190 13.54 -5.82 4.45
N SER A 191 13.10 -6.71 5.36
CA SER A 191 12.64 -8.04 4.97
C SER A 191 11.43 -7.92 4.03
N THR A 192 11.21 -8.93 3.18
CA THR A 192 10.11 -8.91 2.20
C THR A 192 8.76 -8.77 2.88
N VAL A 193 8.62 -9.36 4.06
CA VAL A 193 7.44 -9.23 4.91
C VAL A 193 7.18 -7.79 5.34
N VAL A 194 8.20 -7.08 5.86
CA VAL A 194 8.03 -5.67 6.22
C VAL A 194 7.66 -4.83 5.00
N SER A 195 8.29 -5.07 3.84
CA SER A 195 7.94 -4.34 2.62
C SER A 195 6.49 -4.55 2.17
N ILE A 196 5.95 -5.75 2.36
CA ILE A 196 4.54 -6.05 2.09
C ILE A 196 3.64 -5.29 3.08
N CYS A 197 3.96 -5.27 4.36
CA CYS A 197 3.18 -4.51 5.36
C CYS A 197 3.21 -3.00 5.10
N LEU A 198 4.38 -2.45 4.79
CA LEU A 198 4.62 -1.03 4.58
C LEU A 198 3.85 -0.50 3.36
N SER A 199 3.97 -1.19 2.23
CA SER A 199 3.24 -0.87 1.00
C SER A 199 1.77 -1.29 1.04
N GLY A 200 1.46 -2.34 1.79
CA GLY A 200 0.12 -2.91 1.90
C GLY A 200 -0.83 -2.00 2.65
N TYR A 201 -0.57 -1.75 3.93
CA TYR A 201 -1.49 -1.02 4.80
C TYR A 201 -0.94 0.26 5.44
N ILE A 202 0.37 0.40 5.73
CA ILE A 202 0.86 1.62 6.41
C ILE A 202 0.62 2.86 5.56
N MET A 203 0.97 2.83 4.27
CA MET A 203 0.71 3.97 3.39
C MET A 203 -0.79 4.31 3.29
N LYS A 204 -1.68 3.33 3.50
CA LYS A 204 -3.14 3.49 3.43
C LYS A 204 -3.69 4.10 4.70
N LEU A 205 -3.08 3.81 5.85
CA LEU A 205 -3.36 4.53 7.09
C LEU A 205 -3.09 6.03 6.91
N GLY A 206 -2.05 6.39 6.16
CA GLY A 206 -1.77 7.79 5.80
C GLY A 206 -2.91 8.42 4.99
N LEU A 207 -3.40 7.73 3.96
CA LEU A 207 -4.55 8.18 3.14
C LEU A 207 -5.81 8.39 3.98
N VAL A 208 -6.12 7.44 4.87
CA VAL A 208 -7.24 7.58 5.81
C VAL A 208 -7.04 8.76 6.76
N GLY A 209 -5.79 9.02 7.17
CA GLY A 209 -5.44 10.23 7.89
C GLY A 209 -5.82 11.50 7.13
N ILE A 210 -5.45 11.61 5.86
CA ILE A 210 -5.85 12.78 5.04
C ILE A 210 -7.37 12.91 4.97
N VAL A 211 -8.08 11.80 4.74
CA VAL A 211 -9.55 11.80 4.65
C VAL A 211 -10.18 12.34 5.93
N ARG A 212 -9.70 11.91 7.10
CA ARG A 212 -10.29 12.29 8.39
C ARG A 212 -9.87 13.68 8.85
N PHE A 213 -8.61 14.04 8.68
CA PHE A 213 -8.05 15.22 9.32
C PHE A 213 -7.91 16.42 8.39
N CYS A 214 -7.65 16.18 7.11
CA CYS A 214 -7.25 17.24 6.20
C CYS A 214 -8.43 17.80 5.40
N LEU A 215 -9.33 16.95 4.88
CA LEU A 215 -10.30 17.35 3.86
C LEU A 215 -11.15 18.59 4.20
N ASN A 216 -11.52 18.76 5.48
CA ASN A 216 -12.34 19.89 5.92
C ASN A 216 -11.55 21.18 6.15
N VAL A 217 -10.21 21.12 6.17
CA VAL A 217 -9.32 22.24 6.52
C VAL A 217 -8.52 22.73 5.31
N LEU A 218 -8.63 22.04 4.18
CA LEU A 218 -7.89 22.33 2.96
C LEU A 218 -8.41 23.61 2.28
N ASP A 219 -7.63 24.69 2.35
CA ASP A 219 -7.83 25.86 1.48
C ASP A 219 -7.62 25.45 0.02
N SER A 220 -8.68 25.56 -0.79
CA SER A 220 -8.75 25.00 -2.15
C SER A 220 -7.60 25.41 -3.07
N ASN A 221 -7.12 26.66 -2.96
CA ASN A 221 -6.09 27.20 -3.85
C ASN A 221 -4.68 26.66 -3.56
N PHE A 222 -4.27 26.59 -2.29
CA PHE A 222 -2.94 26.10 -1.94
C PHE A 222 -2.81 24.62 -2.29
N VAL A 223 -3.87 23.86 -2.05
CA VAL A 223 -3.93 22.43 -2.27
C VAL A 223 -3.80 22.08 -3.74
N LEU A 224 -4.51 22.81 -4.61
CA LEU A 224 -4.37 22.64 -6.05
C LEU A 224 -2.91 22.86 -6.50
N SER A 225 -2.25 23.90 -6.00
CA SER A 225 -0.87 24.24 -6.36
C SER A 225 0.15 23.20 -5.90
N TYR A 226 0.08 22.78 -4.63
CA TYR A 226 0.94 21.73 -4.09
C TYR A 226 0.75 20.42 -4.84
N MET A 227 -0.47 20.12 -5.27
CA MET A 227 -0.79 18.84 -5.90
C MET A 227 -0.32 18.75 -7.34
N VAL A 228 -0.35 19.85 -8.10
CA VAL A 228 0.34 19.90 -9.40
C VAL A 228 1.84 19.63 -9.20
N PHE A 229 2.46 20.28 -8.20
CA PHE A 229 3.86 20.05 -7.87
C PHE A 229 4.15 18.60 -7.45
N ALA A 230 3.33 18.04 -6.55
CA ALA A 230 3.47 16.67 -6.07
C ALA A 230 3.26 15.66 -7.20
N PHE A 231 2.28 15.89 -8.10
CA PHE A 231 2.01 15.02 -9.23
C PHE A 231 3.15 15.02 -10.26
N ILE A 232 3.69 16.19 -10.58
CA ILE A 232 4.91 16.29 -11.40
C ILE A 232 6.06 15.54 -10.70
N GLY A 233 6.20 15.69 -9.38
CA GLY A 233 7.14 14.93 -8.58
C GLY A 233 6.95 13.41 -8.67
N CYS A 234 5.70 12.94 -8.70
CA CYS A 234 5.37 11.52 -8.88
C CYS A 234 5.73 11.02 -10.28
N LEU A 235 5.49 11.83 -11.33
CA LEU A 235 5.96 11.53 -12.68
C LEU A 235 7.48 11.41 -12.76
N LEU A 236 8.22 12.24 -12.03
CA LEU A 236 9.68 12.15 -11.95
C LEU A 236 10.17 10.84 -11.31
N GLN A 237 9.37 10.20 -10.46
CA GLN A 237 9.74 8.88 -9.91
C GLN A 237 9.71 7.76 -10.94
N PHE A 238 8.84 7.86 -11.95
CA PHE A 238 8.88 6.92 -13.07
C PHE A 238 10.22 6.97 -13.79
N PHE A 239 10.73 8.17 -14.10
CA PHE A 239 12.03 8.30 -14.74
C PHE A 239 13.17 7.76 -13.87
N ARG A 240 13.16 8.07 -12.56
CA ARG A 240 14.14 7.49 -11.63
C ARG A 240 14.06 5.97 -11.58
N SER A 241 12.86 5.39 -11.63
CA SER A 241 12.71 3.93 -11.62
C SER A 241 13.35 3.25 -12.84
N ILE A 242 13.48 3.92 -13.98
CA ILE A 242 14.13 3.33 -15.17
C ILE A 242 15.62 3.06 -14.91
N GLU A 243 16.28 3.91 -14.13
CA GLU A 243 17.70 3.77 -13.79
C GLU A 243 17.94 2.77 -12.66
N GLU A 244 16.88 2.29 -12.02
CA GLU A 244 16.96 1.46 -10.82
C GLU A 244 17.11 -0.03 -11.15
N PHE A 245 18.26 -0.60 -10.76
CA PHE A 245 18.54 -2.02 -10.95
C PHE A 245 18.02 -2.90 -9.81
N ASP A 246 17.91 -2.40 -8.57
CA ASP A 246 17.37 -3.21 -7.46
C ASP A 246 15.85 -3.26 -7.53
N PHE A 247 15.29 -4.45 -7.67
CA PHE A 247 13.85 -4.64 -7.78
C PHE A 247 13.03 -4.13 -6.60
N LYS A 248 13.53 -4.23 -5.38
CA LYS A 248 12.79 -3.72 -4.22
C LYS A 248 12.72 -2.20 -4.24
N ARG A 249 13.83 -1.56 -4.61
CA ARG A 249 13.92 -0.10 -4.74
C ARG A 249 13.12 0.39 -5.95
N TRP A 250 13.21 -0.31 -7.07
CA TRP A 250 12.40 -0.08 -8.27
C TRP A 250 10.90 -0.08 -7.95
N LEU A 251 10.40 -1.14 -7.28
CA LEU A 251 8.98 -1.23 -6.92
C LEU A 251 8.59 -0.13 -5.91
N ALA A 252 9.48 0.23 -4.99
CA ALA A 252 9.24 1.32 -4.06
C ALA A 252 9.16 2.69 -4.74
N MET A 253 9.95 2.94 -5.80
CA MET A 253 9.83 4.17 -6.59
C MET A 253 8.51 4.21 -7.37
N LEU A 254 8.09 3.08 -7.93
CA LEU A 254 6.79 2.96 -8.57
C LEU A 254 5.62 3.14 -7.60
N SER A 255 5.72 2.62 -6.38
CA SER A 255 4.65 2.76 -5.38
C SER A 255 4.44 4.22 -4.95
N VAL A 256 5.51 5.01 -4.85
CA VAL A 256 5.43 6.46 -4.66
C VAL A 256 4.67 7.12 -5.82
N ALA A 257 4.98 6.74 -7.07
CA ALA A 257 4.33 7.31 -8.25
C ALA A 257 2.83 6.98 -8.29
N HIS A 258 2.45 5.72 -8.05
CA HIS A 258 1.05 5.28 -8.07
C HIS A 258 0.24 5.89 -6.92
N ILE A 259 0.76 5.91 -5.70
CA ILE A 259 0.03 6.47 -4.56
C ILE A 259 -0.19 7.98 -4.72
N GLY A 260 0.67 8.68 -5.47
CA GLY A 260 0.41 10.05 -5.92
C GLY A 260 -0.97 10.22 -6.58
N VAL A 261 -1.40 9.26 -7.41
CA VAL A 261 -2.72 9.29 -8.06
C VAL A 261 -3.85 9.18 -7.05
N SER A 262 -3.71 8.31 -6.04
CA SER A 262 -4.75 8.19 -5.01
C SER A 262 -5.00 9.50 -4.28
N VAL A 263 -3.95 10.31 -4.08
CA VAL A 263 -4.08 11.62 -3.44
C VAL A 263 -4.69 12.64 -4.40
N VAL A 264 -4.44 12.55 -5.71
CA VAL A 264 -5.16 13.34 -6.71
C VAL A 264 -6.65 12.98 -6.75
N CYS A 265 -7.02 11.71 -6.61
CA CYS A 265 -8.43 11.28 -6.52
C CYS A 265 -9.17 12.00 -5.39
N LEU A 266 -8.54 12.14 -4.21
CA LEU A 266 -9.13 12.78 -3.02
C LEU A 266 -9.63 14.21 -3.27
N LEU A 267 -9.13 14.88 -4.30
CA LEU A 267 -9.36 16.32 -4.53
C LEU A 267 -10.34 16.62 -5.66
N THR A 268 -10.77 15.61 -6.41
CA THR A 268 -11.68 15.80 -7.55
C THR A 268 -13.09 16.21 -7.10
N ASN A 269 -13.77 15.29 -6.43
CA ASN A 269 -15.15 15.41 -5.97
C ASN A 269 -15.18 14.90 -4.53
N ALA A 270 -15.78 15.65 -3.61
CA ALA A 270 -15.69 15.36 -2.18
C ALA A 270 -16.06 13.90 -1.85
N GLN A 271 -17.21 13.40 -2.30
CA GLN A 271 -17.60 12.02 -1.94
C GLN A 271 -17.00 10.95 -2.86
N SER A 272 -17.19 11.07 -4.18
CA SER A 272 -16.74 10.05 -5.13
C SER A 272 -15.21 9.98 -5.19
N GLY A 273 -14.51 11.10 -5.00
CA GLY A 273 -13.05 11.14 -4.95
C GLY A 273 -12.48 10.40 -3.74
N ILE A 274 -13.12 10.52 -2.56
CA ILE A 274 -12.74 9.75 -1.36
C ILE A 274 -12.89 8.25 -1.63
N GLU A 275 -14.06 7.82 -2.14
CA GLU A 275 -14.31 6.43 -2.48
C GLU A 275 -13.24 5.87 -3.42
N LYS A 276 -12.98 6.56 -4.54
CA LYS A 276 -12.02 6.10 -5.55
C LYS A 276 -10.58 6.14 -5.06
N SER A 277 -10.22 7.08 -4.20
CA SER A 277 -8.86 7.15 -3.63
C SER A 277 -8.55 5.94 -2.74
N LEU A 278 -9.48 5.57 -1.85
CA LEU A 278 -9.32 4.43 -0.95
C LEU A 278 -9.37 3.11 -1.72
N LEU A 279 -10.23 3.02 -2.75
CA LEU A 279 -10.32 1.86 -3.64
C LEU A 279 -9.03 1.69 -4.48
N PHE A 280 -8.38 2.78 -4.87
CA PHE A 280 -7.06 2.74 -5.52
C PHE A 280 -5.99 2.29 -4.53
N GLY A 281 -6.03 2.82 -3.30
CA GLY A 281 -5.18 2.36 -2.22
C GLY A 281 -5.28 0.84 -2.00
N LEU A 282 -6.50 0.30 -2.03
CA LEU A 282 -6.74 -1.14 -1.93
C LEU A 282 -6.07 -1.89 -3.09
N GLY A 283 -6.37 -1.53 -4.34
CA GLY A 283 -5.81 -2.20 -5.52
C GLY A 283 -4.27 -2.13 -5.56
N HIS A 284 -3.70 -0.98 -5.18
CA HIS A 284 -2.26 -0.83 -4.97
C HIS A 284 -1.73 -1.75 -3.86
N GLY A 285 -2.40 -1.82 -2.70
CA GLY A 285 -1.93 -2.64 -1.58
C GLY A 285 -1.82 -4.11 -1.95
N ILE A 286 -2.79 -4.62 -2.69
CA ILE A 286 -2.78 -6.02 -3.19
C ILE A 286 -1.71 -6.22 -4.26
N SER A 287 -1.64 -5.35 -5.28
CA SER A 287 -0.65 -5.47 -6.36
C SER A 287 0.79 -5.34 -5.88
N ALA A 288 1.09 -4.37 -5.01
CA ALA A 288 2.41 -4.21 -4.40
C ALA A 288 2.75 -5.41 -3.50
N GLY A 289 1.81 -5.87 -2.68
CA GLY A 289 2.00 -7.04 -1.83
C GLY A 289 2.34 -8.30 -2.63
N TYR A 290 1.64 -8.54 -3.74
CA TYR A 290 1.97 -9.62 -4.67
C TYR A 290 3.37 -9.47 -5.25
N PHE A 291 3.70 -8.29 -5.77
CA PHE A 291 4.96 -8.11 -6.46
C PHE A 291 6.15 -8.20 -5.51
N PHE A 292 6.03 -7.76 -4.25
CA PHE A 292 7.07 -8.01 -3.24
C PHE A 292 7.27 -9.50 -2.92
N LEU A 293 6.20 -10.31 -2.91
CA LEU A 293 6.31 -11.77 -2.81
C LEU A 293 6.98 -12.35 -4.06
N LEU A 294 6.64 -11.85 -5.24
CA LEU A 294 7.28 -12.26 -6.48
C LEU A 294 8.78 -11.94 -6.48
N ILE A 295 9.18 -10.73 -6.05
CA ILE A 295 10.60 -10.36 -5.89
C ILE A 295 11.32 -11.30 -4.92
N MET A 296 10.65 -11.73 -3.84
CA MET A 296 11.21 -12.70 -2.90
C MET A 296 11.51 -14.03 -3.61
N VAL A 297 10.54 -14.56 -4.35
CA VAL A 297 10.68 -15.81 -5.11
C VAL A 297 11.80 -15.68 -6.15
N LEU A 298 11.81 -14.58 -6.91
CA LEU A 298 12.88 -14.28 -7.86
C LEU A 298 14.26 -14.23 -7.17
N GLY A 299 14.35 -13.63 -5.99
CA GLY A 299 15.60 -13.51 -5.23
C GLY A 299 16.12 -14.85 -4.70
N VAL A 300 15.23 -15.72 -4.21
CA VAL A 300 15.60 -17.07 -3.75
C VAL A 300 16.12 -17.92 -4.91
N ILE A 301 15.52 -17.80 -6.10
CA ILE A 301 15.90 -18.62 -7.26
C ILE A 301 17.12 -18.05 -7.99
N GLY A 302 17.14 -16.73 -8.22
CA GLY A 302 18.18 -16.03 -8.97
C GLY A 302 19.40 -15.63 -8.16
N GLY A 303 19.38 -15.81 -6.83
CA GLY A 303 20.49 -15.49 -5.92
C GLY A 303 20.76 -13.99 -5.74
N GLY A 304 19.91 -13.11 -6.27
CA GLY A 304 20.10 -11.67 -6.20
C GLY A 304 18.83 -10.88 -6.56
N ARG A 305 18.88 -9.57 -6.34
CA ARG A 305 17.73 -8.64 -6.52
C ARG A 305 17.80 -7.80 -7.78
N ASN A 306 18.88 -7.94 -8.55
CA ASN A 306 19.13 -7.07 -9.69
C ASN A 306 18.17 -7.41 -10.83
N SER A 307 17.68 -6.40 -11.53
CA SER A 307 16.81 -6.52 -12.70
C SER A 307 17.44 -7.34 -13.82
N SER A 308 18.78 -7.38 -13.91
CA SER A 308 19.50 -8.26 -14.83
C SER A 308 19.22 -9.75 -14.62
N MET A 309 18.86 -10.15 -13.40
CA MET A 309 18.55 -11.54 -13.03
C MET A 309 17.17 -11.99 -13.52
N LEU A 310 16.33 -11.07 -14.05
CA LEU A 310 15.13 -11.45 -14.82
C LEU A 310 15.43 -12.41 -15.95
N SER A 311 16.63 -12.35 -16.53
CA SER A 311 16.98 -13.21 -17.67
C SER A 311 17.10 -14.70 -17.33
N VAL A 312 17.19 -15.06 -16.04
CA VAL A 312 17.23 -16.46 -15.57
C VAL A 312 15.84 -17.12 -15.62
N ILE A 313 14.78 -16.30 -15.67
CA ILE A 313 13.37 -16.70 -15.57
C ILE A 313 12.88 -17.53 -16.76
N ASN A 314 13.47 -17.35 -17.93
CA ASN A 314 12.96 -17.98 -19.15
C ASN A 314 13.24 -19.50 -19.23
N SER A 315 13.94 -20.04 -18.22
CA SER A 315 14.16 -21.47 -18.02
C SER A 315 13.04 -22.13 -17.18
N TRP A 316 12.01 -21.38 -16.78
CA TRP A 316 11.03 -21.80 -15.79
C TRP A 316 9.85 -22.57 -16.40
N SER A 317 9.12 -23.29 -15.55
CA SER A 317 7.83 -23.90 -15.89
C SER A 317 6.84 -22.85 -16.39
N ILE A 318 5.87 -23.29 -17.20
CA ILE A 318 4.87 -22.41 -17.80
C ILE A 318 4.12 -21.61 -16.71
N SER A 319 3.84 -22.22 -15.56
CA SER A 319 3.16 -21.61 -14.41
C SER A 319 3.93 -20.40 -13.90
N ASN A 320 5.23 -20.53 -13.72
CA ASN A 320 6.14 -19.47 -13.28
C ASN A 320 6.17 -18.28 -14.25
N VAL A 321 6.14 -18.52 -15.56
CA VAL A 321 6.02 -17.45 -16.57
C VAL A 321 4.67 -16.72 -16.44
N TRP A 322 3.57 -17.44 -16.20
CA TRP A 322 2.26 -16.84 -15.94
C TRP A 322 2.22 -15.99 -14.67
N LEU A 323 2.85 -16.45 -13.59
CA LEU A 323 2.93 -15.69 -12.33
C LEU A 323 3.60 -14.32 -12.54
N LEU A 324 4.66 -14.31 -13.35
CA LEU A 324 5.39 -13.10 -13.73
C LEU A 324 4.59 -12.18 -14.62
N LEU A 325 3.98 -12.73 -15.69
CA LEU A 325 3.09 -11.99 -16.56
C LEU A 325 1.99 -11.29 -15.76
N ILE A 326 1.32 -12.03 -14.88
CA ILE A 326 0.29 -11.49 -14.00
C ILE A 326 0.90 -10.35 -13.18
N GLY A 327 2.03 -10.57 -12.48
CA GLY A 327 2.62 -9.57 -11.58
C GLY A 327 2.98 -8.26 -12.23
N PHE A 328 3.65 -8.32 -13.39
CA PHE A 328 3.98 -7.13 -14.14
C PHE A 328 2.72 -6.43 -14.67
N CYS A 329 1.69 -7.16 -15.12
CA CYS A 329 0.41 -6.57 -15.48
C CYS A 329 -0.27 -5.86 -14.29
N LEU A 330 -0.08 -6.34 -13.05
CA LEU A 330 -0.66 -5.70 -11.86
C LEU A 330 -0.01 -4.37 -11.56
N VAL A 331 1.33 -4.36 -11.57
CA VAL A 331 2.11 -3.15 -11.32
C VAL A 331 1.89 -2.15 -12.45
N ALA A 332 1.76 -2.62 -13.70
CA ALA A 332 1.46 -1.78 -14.87
C ALA A 332 0.03 -1.21 -14.91
N SER A 333 -0.80 -1.46 -13.90
CA SER A 333 -2.24 -1.14 -13.90
C SER A 333 -2.95 -1.55 -15.20
N PHE A 334 -2.65 -2.74 -15.74
CA PHE A 334 -3.24 -3.22 -16.99
C PHE A 334 -4.70 -3.68 -16.76
N PRO A 335 -5.65 -3.45 -17.70
CA PRO A 335 -7.01 -4.00 -17.57
C PRO A 335 -6.98 -5.53 -17.47
N PRO A 336 -7.74 -6.18 -16.54
CA PRO A 336 -8.91 -5.69 -15.78
C PRO A 336 -8.61 -5.31 -14.31
N VAL A 337 -7.46 -4.71 -13.99
CA VAL A 337 -7.11 -4.35 -12.60
C VAL A 337 -7.92 -3.14 -12.10
N VAL A 338 -8.31 -3.15 -10.83
CA VAL A 338 -9.03 -2.06 -10.15
C VAL A 338 -8.39 -0.67 -10.35
N ASN A 339 -7.06 -0.60 -10.23
CA ASN A 339 -6.29 0.64 -10.42
C ASN A 339 -6.55 1.26 -11.80
N PHE A 340 -6.64 0.45 -12.86
CA PHE A 340 -6.91 0.91 -14.22
C PHE A 340 -8.24 1.67 -14.30
N PHE A 341 -9.31 1.07 -13.76
CA PHE A 341 -10.64 1.68 -13.81
C PHE A 341 -10.69 3.02 -13.05
N ILE A 342 -9.91 3.16 -11.99
CA ILE A 342 -9.85 4.40 -11.21
C ILE A 342 -9.02 5.46 -11.95
N GLU A 343 -7.90 5.07 -12.57
CA GLU A 343 -7.10 5.99 -13.38
C GLU A 343 -7.91 6.53 -14.59
N VAL A 344 -8.70 5.67 -15.24
CA VAL A 344 -9.62 6.07 -16.31
C VAL A 344 -10.76 6.94 -15.78
N TRP A 345 -11.33 6.62 -14.62
CA TRP A 345 -12.34 7.46 -13.99
C TRP A 345 -11.78 8.86 -13.68
N LEU A 346 -10.54 8.95 -13.20
CA LEU A 346 -9.91 10.22 -12.87
C LEU A 346 -9.69 11.08 -14.12
N LEU A 347 -9.36 10.50 -15.29
CA LEU A 347 -9.36 11.22 -16.57
C LEU A 347 -10.74 11.85 -16.87
N SER A 348 -11.82 11.12 -16.60
CA SER A 348 -13.18 11.64 -16.81
C SER A 348 -13.52 12.79 -15.85
N ALA A 349 -13.03 12.73 -14.60
CA ALA A 349 -13.25 13.76 -13.59
C ALA A 349 -12.57 15.10 -13.96
N PHE A 350 -11.40 15.05 -14.61
CA PHE A 350 -10.63 16.24 -15.00
C PHE A 350 -10.81 16.67 -16.47
N ASN A 351 -11.82 16.15 -17.18
CA ASN A 351 -12.02 16.40 -18.61
C ASN A 351 -12.08 17.90 -18.97
N ASN A 352 -12.54 18.75 -18.05
CA ASN A 352 -12.66 20.19 -18.29
C ASN A 352 -11.32 20.94 -18.31
N THR A 353 -10.25 20.35 -17.77
CA THR A 353 -8.95 21.00 -17.62
C THR A 353 -7.89 20.33 -18.47
N PHE A 354 -7.52 20.97 -19.58
CA PHE A 354 -6.55 20.43 -20.55
C PHE A 354 -5.22 20.00 -19.92
N MET A 355 -4.68 20.80 -18.99
CA MET A 355 -3.41 20.51 -18.30
C MET A 355 -3.44 19.17 -17.56
N TRP A 356 -4.53 18.87 -16.83
CA TRP A 356 -4.66 17.62 -16.08
C TRP A 356 -4.81 16.42 -17.01
N VAL A 357 -5.55 16.55 -18.11
CA VAL A 357 -5.68 15.47 -19.12
C VAL A 357 -4.31 15.12 -19.71
N VAL A 358 -3.48 16.11 -20.03
CA VAL A 358 -2.12 15.89 -20.53
C VAL A 358 -1.24 15.22 -19.46
N LEU A 359 -1.24 15.72 -18.22
CA LEU A 359 -0.45 15.13 -17.15
C LEU A 359 -0.83 13.68 -16.85
N LEU A 360 -2.14 13.37 -16.85
CA LEU A 360 -2.65 12.02 -16.58
C LEU A 360 -2.41 11.04 -17.73
N SER A 361 -2.51 11.50 -18.98
CA SER A 361 -2.16 10.66 -20.13
C SER A 361 -0.68 10.31 -20.14
N ILE A 362 0.20 11.26 -19.78
CA ILE A 362 1.64 10.99 -19.58
C ILE A 362 1.85 9.98 -18.45
N TYR A 363 1.14 10.14 -17.32
CA TYR A 363 1.19 9.19 -16.21
C TYR A 363 0.80 7.77 -16.66
N LEU A 364 -0.34 7.61 -17.34
CA LEU A 364 -0.85 6.30 -17.80
C LEU A 364 0.11 5.62 -18.79
N PHE A 365 0.77 6.42 -19.63
CA PHE A 365 1.76 5.92 -20.55
C PHE A 365 2.99 5.37 -19.82
N PHE A 366 3.56 6.13 -18.88
CA PHE A 366 4.77 5.68 -18.16
C PHE A 366 4.48 4.60 -17.12
N SER A 367 3.32 4.64 -16.46
CA SER A 367 2.90 3.62 -15.47
C SER A 367 2.86 2.22 -16.09
N SER A 368 2.41 2.12 -17.35
CA SER A 368 2.34 0.85 -18.07
C SER A 368 3.65 0.51 -18.80
N LEU A 369 4.32 1.48 -19.42
CA LEU A 369 5.52 1.24 -20.22
C LEU A 369 6.68 0.68 -19.39
N ILE A 370 6.92 1.21 -18.20
CA ILE A 370 8.11 0.85 -17.40
C ILE A 370 8.06 -0.63 -16.98
N PRO A 371 7.00 -1.12 -16.30
CA PRO A 371 6.92 -2.53 -15.92
C PRO A 371 6.88 -3.47 -17.14
N LEU A 372 6.16 -3.10 -18.21
CA LEU A 372 6.05 -3.94 -19.41
C LEU A 372 7.38 -4.03 -20.19
N SER A 373 8.18 -2.96 -20.21
CA SER A 373 9.51 -3.00 -20.84
C SER A 373 10.46 -3.97 -20.12
N LEU A 374 10.43 -3.99 -18.78
CA LEU A 374 11.20 -4.95 -17.97
C LEU A 374 10.70 -6.38 -18.15
N LEU A 375 9.38 -6.58 -18.27
CA LEU A 375 8.81 -7.87 -18.63
C LEU A 375 9.30 -8.35 -20.00
N GLY A 376 9.29 -7.47 -21.02
CA GLY A 376 9.80 -7.80 -22.35
C GLY A 376 11.29 -8.20 -22.33
N TYR A 377 12.10 -7.52 -21.52
CA TYR A 377 13.50 -7.90 -21.32
C TYR A 377 13.65 -9.28 -20.65
N GLY A 378 12.81 -9.61 -19.67
CA GLY A 378 12.79 -10.93 -19.04
C GLY A 378 12.39 -12.06 -20.00
N LEU A 379 11.41 -11.83 -20.86
CA LEU A 379 10.90 -12.83 -21.81
C LEU A 379 11.80 -13.07 -23.04
N THR A 380 12.61 -12.10 -23.43
CA THR A 380 13.45 -12.20 -24.65
C THR A 380 14.74 -12.97 -24.44
N ARG A 381 15.33 -12.94 -23.24
CA ARG A 381 16.57 -13.66 -22.95
C ARG A 381 16.29 -15.11 -22.57
N ARG A 382 16.67 -16.07 -23.43
CA ARG A 382 16.69 -17.50 -23.11
C ARG A 382 18.10 -17.88 -22.66
N PHE A 383 18.32 -18.01 -21.35
CA PHE A 383 19.48 -18.75 -20.84
C PHE A 383 19.05 -20.17 -20.45
N GLY A 384 19.95 -21.12 -20.67
CA GLY A 384 19.70 -22.56 -20.74
C GLY A 384 19.08 -23.22 -19.50
N SER A 385 18.77 -24.49 -19.69
CA SER A 385 17.99 -25.39 -18.83
C SER A 385 18.52 -25.53 -17.41
N TYR A 386 17.97 -24.77 -16.47
CA TYR A 386 18.00 -25.13 -15.05
C TYR A 386 16.57 -25.22 -14.53
N ILE A 387 16.09 -26.46 -14.37
CA ILE A 387 14.79 -26.76 -13.77
C ILE A 387 14.96 -26.68 -12.26
N LEU A 388 14.72 -25.50 -11.69
CA LEU A 388 14.50 -25.36 -10.26
C LEU A 388 12.99 -25.41 -10.02
N CYS A 389 12.50 -26.60 -9.62
CA CYS A 389 11.13 -26.78 -9.15
C CYS A 389 10.96 -25.99 -7.84
N VAL A 390 10.33 -24.83 -7.92
CA VAL A 390 9.80 -24.14 -6.74
C VAL A 390 8.40 -24.68 -6.47
N ASN A 391 8.03 -24.84 -5.20
CA ASN A 391 6.73 -25.37 -4.80
C ASN A 391 5.59 -24.53 -5.39
N GLU A 392 5.02 -25.01 -6.49
CA GLU A 392 4.07 -24.29 -7.35
C GLU A 392 2.69 -24.06 -6.71
N SER A 393 2.34 -24.76 -5.64
CA SER A 393 0.99 -24.73 -5.06
C SER A 393 0.62 -23.38 -4.43
N TYR A 394 1.57 -22.69 -3.78
CA TYR A 394 1.28 -21.45 -3.03
C TYR A 394 1.10 -20.23 -3.94
N LEU A 395 1.90 -20.13 -5.01
CA LEU A 395 1.79 -19.03 -5.97
C LEU A 395 0.56 -19.20 -6.87
N VAL A 396 0.21 -20.43 -7.25
CA VAL A 396 -1.04 -20.72 -7.98
C VAL A 396 -2.26 -20.39 -7.12
N SER A 397 -2.24 -20.70 -5.81
CA SER A 397 -3.31 -20.27 -4.90
C SER A 397 -3.36 -18.75 -4.71
N PHE A 398 -2.22 -18.06 -4.78
CA PHE A 398 -2.18 -16.60 -4.77
C PHE A 398 -2.82 -16.02 -6.04
N CYS A 399 -2.51 -16.55 -7.22
CA CYS A 399 -3.13 -16.11 -8.46
C CYS A 399 -4.64 -16.35 -8.49
N LEU A 400 -5.14 -17.45 -7.93
CA LEU A 400 -6.57 -17.73 -7.83
C LEU A 400 -7.30 -16.75 -6.89
N LEU A 401 -6.69 -16.38 -5.76
CA LEU A 401 -7.25 -15.36 -4.87
C LEU A 401 -7.12 -13.94 -5.42
N PHE A 402 -6.07 -13.68 -6.19
CA PHE A 402 -5.88 -12.45 -6.92
C PHE A 402 -6.96 -12.27 -7.99
N PHE A 403 -7.27 -13.33 -8.76
CA PHE A 403 -8.39 -13.35 -9.70
C PHE A 403 -9.73 -13.05 -9.01
N TYR A 404 -9.95 -13.57 -7.80
CA TYR A 404 -11.18 -13.32 -7.04
C TYR A 404 -11.29 -11.89 -6.48
N THR A 405 -10.17 -11.27 -6.12
CA THR A 405 -10.13 -9.94 -5.48
C THR A 405 -10.14 -8.79 -6.49
N VAL A 406 -9.62 -9.01 -7.71
CA VAL A 406 -9.64 -8.02 -8.80
C VAL A 406 -10.94 -8.04 -9.60
N LEU A 407 -11.65 -9.18 -9.65
CA LEU A 407 -12.93 -9.33 -10.34
C LEU A 407 -14.16 -8.98 -9.50
N LEU A 408 -14.01 -8.30 -8.37
CA LEU A 408 -15.14 -7.66 -7.70
C LEU A 408 -15.22 -6.21 -8.19
N PRO A 409 -15.95 -5.93 -9.30
CA PRO A 409 -16.54 -4.62 -9.45
C PRO A 409 -17.54 -4.50 -8.29
N LEU A 410 -17.13 -3.77 -7.26
CA LEU A 410 -18.07 -3.11 -6.36
C LEU A 410 -18.59 -1.86 -7.05
#